data_AF-A0A5D0RGZ7-F1
#
_entry.id   AF-A0A5D0RGZ7-F1
#
_cell.length_a   1.000
_cell.length_b   1.000
_cell.length_c   1.000
_cell.angle_alpha   90.00
_cell.angle_beta   90.00
_cell.angle_gamma   90.00
#
_symmetry.space_group_name_H-M   'P 1'
#
loop_
_entity.id
_entity.type
_entity.pdbx_description
1 polymer ?
#
loop_
_entity_poly.entity_id
_entity_poly.type
_entity_poly.pdbx_seq_one_letter_code
_entity_poly.pdbx_strand_id
1 'polypeptide(L)'
;MAMRFLTIKAGALAALAAAMSAISAVPAMAQEWRVTPRPHTLNNGEIVCGLYSPRPDRSVGISVYDHSSDLIIKASSLVGIADGSDVVIRYPSGNSQRATFLKEATDADTAMIEIPSVADLNAMIDQFATPGDFSVAVLGGRPTAFRISQLPGASNEIATLRACMEELDLG
;
A
#
# COMPACT_ATOMS: atom_id res chain seq x y z
N MET A 1 4.50 -70.97 -51.02
CA MET A 1 5.08 -70.74 -49.68
C MET A 1 4.47 -69.44 -49.15
N ALA A 2 3.81 -69.51 -48.00
CA ALA A 2 2.97 -68.45 -47.45
C ALA A 2 3.78 -67.41 -46.65
N MET A 3 3.34 -66.15 -46.65
CA MET A 3 3.15 -65.39 -45.40
C MET A 3 2.37 -64.10 -45.66
N ARG A 4 1.20 -63.97 -45.01
CA ARG A 4 0.54 -62.70 -44.71
C ARG A 4 1.26 -62.09 -43.51
N PHE A 5 1.54 -60.79 -43.55
CA PHE A 5 1.78 -59.98 -42.35
C PHE A 5 0.91 -58.72 -42.39
N LEU A 6 0.20 -58.55 -41.28
CA LEU A 6 -0.67 -57.42 -40.92
C LEU A 6 0.16 -56.26 -40.34
N THR A 7 -0.51 -55.10 -40.25
CA THR A 7 -0.22 -53.92 -39.39
C THR A 7 0.97 -53.04 -39.82
N ILE A 8 0.88 -51.71 -39.78
CA ILE A 8 0.79 -50.89 -38.56
C ILE A 8 -0.03 -49.61 -38.78
N LYS A 9 -0.78 -49.27 -37.72
CA LYS A 9 -1.69 -48.12 -37.53
C LYS A 9 -0.99 -46.76 -37.74
N ALA A 10 -1.64 -45.89 -38.50
CA ALA A 10 -1.32 -44.47 -38.58
C ALA A 10 -1.59 -43.77 -37.24
N GLY A 11 -0.74 -42.78 -36.94
CA GLY A 11 -0.46 -42.30 -35.59
C GLY A 11 -1.62 -41.62 -34.88
N ALA A 12 -1.74 -41.93 -33.59
CA ALA A 12 -2.36 -41.08 -32.59
C ALA A 12 -1.24 -40.67 -31.61
N LEU A 13 -0.59 -39.56 -31.90
CA LEU A 13 0.38 -38.90 -31.01
C LEU A 13 -0.14 -37.50 -30.73
N ALA A 14 -0.93 -37.39 -29.66
CA ALA A 14 -1.20 -36.12 -28.99
C ALA A 14 -1.32 -36.43 -27.50
N ALA A 15 -0.18 -36.68 -26.86
CA ALA A 15 -0.09 -36.64 -25.40
C ALA A 15 -0.05 -35.16 -24.99
N LEU A 16 -1.17 -34.64 -24.51
CA LEU A 16 -1.22 -33.32 -23.87
C LEU A 16 -0.54 -33.43 -22.49
N ALA A 17 0.77 -33.26 -22.46
CA ALA A 17 1.51 -33.04 -21.23
C ALA A 17 1.51 -31.53 -20.91
N ALA A 18 0.40 -31.03 -20.38
CA ALA A 18 0.34 -29.71 -19.74
C ALA A 18 0.29 -29.89 -18.23
N ALA A 19 1.34 -30.48 -17.66
CA ALA A 19 1.60 -30.36 -16.23
C ALA A 19 2.21 -28.98 -15.98
N MET A 20 1.38 -27.93 -16.05
CA MET A 20 1.78 -26.63 -15.55
C MET A 20 1.98 -26.77 -14.06
N SER A 21 3.22 -26.56 -13.66
CA SER A 21 3.70 -26.53 -12.29
C SER A 21 2.74 -25.69 -11.45
N ALA A 22 2.06 -26.34 -10.52
CA ALA A 22 1.57 -25.69 -9.31
C ALA A 22 2.81 -25.18 -8.57
N ILE A 23 3.33 -24.03 -8.99
CA ILE A 23 4.07 -23.17 -8.09
C ILE A 23 3.00 -22.81 -7.07
N SER A 24 3.09 -23.46 -5.91
CA SER A 24 2.37 -23.09 -4.72
C SER A 24 2.51 -21.58 -4.59
N ALA A 25 1.47 -20.85 -5.00
CA ALA A 25 1.30 -19.47 -4.62
C ALA A 25 1.21 -19.54 -3.10
N VAL A 26 2.37 -19.39 -2.45
CA VAL A 26 2.40 -19.00 -1.04
C VAL A 26 1.39 -17.88 -0.99
N PRO A 27 0.29 -18.00 -0.20
CA PRO A 27 -0.63 -16.90 -0.09
C PRO A 27 0.26 -15.71 0.26
N ALA A 28 0.32 -14.72 -0.64
CA ALA A 28 0.88 -13.44 -0.31
C ALA A 28 0.21 -13.12 1.02
N MET A 29 0.95 -13.09 2.13
CA MET A 29 0.36 -12.77 3.42
C MET A 29 -0.43 -11.52 3.15
N ALA A 30 -1.76 -11.65 3.20
CA ALA A 30 -2.65 -10.66 2.62
C ALA A 30 -2.24 -9.37 3.28
N GLN A 31 -1.75 -8.43 2.46
CA GLN A 31 -1.26 -7.17 2.96
C GLN A 31 -2.49 -6.40 3.43
N GLU A 32 -2.97 -6.69 4.63
CA GLU A 32 -4.27 -6.21 5.07
C GLU A 32 -4.16 -4.78 5.57
N TRP A 33 -5.09 -3.95 5.13
CA TRP A 33 -5.32 -2.67 5.77
C TRP A 33 -5.90 -2.92 7.16
N ARG A 34 -5.44 -2.14 8.12
CA ARG A 34 -5.97 -2.10 9.47
C ARG A 34 -6.54 -0.72 9.71
N VAL A 35 -7.69 -0.67 10.35
CA VAL A 35 -8.40 0.57 10.62
C VAL A 35 -8.90 0.60 12.06
N THR A 36 -8.86 1.77 12.68
CA THR A 36 -9.53 1.99 13.96
C THR A 36 -11.02 2.18 13.72
N PRO A 37 -11.90 1.33 14.29
CA PRO A 37 -13.33 1.42 14.02
C PRO A 37 -14.02 2.62 14.68
N ARG A 38 -13.37 3.21 15.69
CA ARG A 38 -13.83 4.37 16.46
C ARG A 38 -12.64 5.17 16.96
N PRO A 39 -12.83 6.44 17.36
CA PRO A 39 -11.75 7.27 17.86
C PRO A 39 -11.07 6.62 19.06
N HIS A 40 -9.74 6.60 19.07
CA HIS A 40 -8.94 6.00 20.13
C HIS A 40 -8.02 7.04 20.76
N THR A 41 -7.99 7.09 22.09
CA THR A 41 -7.08 7.97 22.84
C THR A 41 -5.69 7.34 22.95
N LEU A 42 -4.69 8.02 22.42
CA LEU A 42 -3.27 7.70 22.53
C LEU A 42 -2.73 8.01 23.93
N ASN A 43 -1.55 7.50 24.26
CA ASN A 43 -0.91 7.69 25.57
C ASN A 43 -0.59 9.16 25.90
N ASN A 44 -0.48 10.03 24.88
CA ASN A 44 -0.26 11.47 25.02
C ASN A 44 -1.58 12.26 25.19
N GLY A 45 -2.73 11.58 25.22
CA GLY A 45 -4.06 12.19 25.36
C GLY A 45 -4.73 12.58 24.04
N GLU A 46 -4.03 12.49 22.90
CA GLU A 46 -4.62 12.78 21.59
C GLU A 46 -5.65 11.71 21.20
N ILE A 47 -6.71 12.12 20.51
CA ILE A 47 -7.71 11.21 19.97
C ILE A 47 -7.45 11.05 18.47
N VAL A 48 -7.36 9.81 18.00
CA VAL A 48 -6.98 9.50 16.63
C VAL A 48 -7.90 8.47 15.98
N CYS A 49 -8.15 8.66 14.69
CA CYS A 49 -8.61 7.64 13.76
C CYS A 49 -7.47 7.30 12.80
N GLY A 50 -7.23 6.01 12.58
CA GLY A 50 -6.09 5.54 11.78
C GLY A 50 -6.48 4.49 10.77
N LEU A 51 -5.88 4.55 9.59
CA LEU A 51 -5.90 3.53 8.55
C LEU A 51 -4.45 3.22 8.15
N TYR A 52 -3.98 1.99 8.26
CA TYR A 52 -2.58 1.66 7.97
C TYR A 52 -2.41 0.27 7.38
N SER A 53 -1.45 0.13 6.47
CA SER A 53 -1.01 -1.14 5.90
C SER A 53 0.35 -1.50 6.49
N PRO A 54 0.41 -2.38 7.51
CA PRO A 54 1.65 -2.77 8.13
C PRO A 54 2.41 -3.79 7.26
N ARG A 55 3.70 -3.60 7.06
CA ARG A 55 4.65 -4.66 6.69
C ARG A 55 5.86 -4.62 7.64
N PRO A 56 6.58 -5.74 7.81
CA PRO A 56 7.69 -5.83 8.77
C PRO A 56 8.79 -4.78 8.55
N ASP A 57 9.04 -4.40 7.30
CA ASP A 57 10.14 -3.54 6.88
C ASP A 57 9.71 -2.15 6.40
N ARG A 58 8.39 -1.96 6.19
CA ARG A 58 7.82 -0.73 5.66
C ARG A 58 6.33 -0.63 5.93
N SER A 59 5.80 0.57 6.13
CA SER A 59 4.36 0.78 6.23
C SER A 59 3.95 2.12 5.65
N VAL A 60 2.69 2.19 5.26
CA VAL A 60 2.00 3.44 4.93
C VAL A 60 0.71 3.48 5.73
N GLY A 61 0.35 4.65 6.24
CA GLY A 61 -0.90 4.86 6.95
C GLY A 61 -1.32 6.31 6.94
N ILE A 62 -2.54 6.53 7.36
CA ILE A 62 -3.18 7.83 7.51
C ILE A 62 -3.62 7.91 8.96
N SER A 63 -3.17 8.95 9.66
CA SER A 63 -3.66 9.31 10.98
C SER A 63 -4.49 10.57 10.88
N VAL A 64 -5.62 10.59 11.55
CA VAL A 64 -6.57 11.70 11.59
C VAL A 64 -6.80 12.03 13.05
N TYR A 65 -6.36 13.22 13.44
CA TYR A 65 -6.54 13.79 14.77
C TYR A 65 -7.68 14.83 14.72
N ASP A 66 -8.04 15.38 15.88
CA ASP A 66 -9.02 16.47 15.98
C ASP A 66 -8.53 17.79 15.34
N HIS A 67 -7.21 18.01 15.26
CA HIS A 67 -6.62 19.25 14.78
C HIS A 67 -5.70 19.09 13.55
N SER A 68 -5.42 17.87 13.11
CA SER A 68 -4.48 17.60 12.03
C SER A 68 -4.76 16.25 11.36
N SER A 69 -4.15 16.03 10.20
CA SER A 69 -4.20 14.74 9.51
C SER A 69 -2.91 14.52 8.75
N ASP A 70 -2.37 13.31 8.82
CA ASP A 70 -1.05 13.00 8.30
C ASP A 70 -1.05 11.70 7.50
N LEU A 71 -0.40 11.72 6.35
CA LEU A 71 0.07 10.51 5.69
C LEU A 71 1.42 10.11 6.31
N ILE A 72 1.44 8.99 7.01
CA ILE A 72 2.60 8.44 7.70
C ILE A 72 3.24 7.36 6.83
N ILE A 73 4.54 7.49 6.59
CA ILE A 73 5.33 6.51 5.83
C ILE A 73 6.51 6.09 6.70
N LYS A 74 6.66 4.79 6.89
CA LYS A 74 7.79 4.20 7.62
C LYS A 74 8.58 3.29 6.71
N ALA A 75 9.89 3.50 6.61
CA ALA A 75 10.83 2.57 5.99
C ALA A 75 12.27 2.93 6.36
N SER A 76 13.12 1.92 6.48
CA SER A 76 14.56 2.10 6.71
C SER A 76 15.25 2.91 5.60
N SER A 77 14.71 2.90 4.39
CA SER A 77 15.20 3.71 3.27
C SER A 77 14.95 5.20 3.40
N LEU A 78 14.15 5.63 4.39
CA LEU A 78 13.95 7.04 4.74
C LEU A 78 15.05 7.61 5.64
N VAL A 79 15.87 6.75 6.23
CA VAL A 79 17.03 7.17 7.04
C VAL A 79 18.02 7.92 6.15
N GLY A 80 18.43 9.10 6.58
CA GLY A 80 19.32 10.00 5.85
C GLY A 80 18.61 10.96 4.89
N ILE A 81 17.28 10.90 4.77
CA ILE A 81 16.48 11.91 4.07
C ILE A 81 16.18 13.03 5.07
N ALA A 82 16.49 14.28 4.71
CA ALA A 82 16.28 15.41 5.59
C ALA A 82 14.79 15.78 5.71
N ASP A 83 14.44 16.40 6.85
CA ASP A 83 13.21 17.17 6.98
C ASP A 83 13.13 18.26 5.90
N GLY A 84 11.91 18.59 5.45
CA GLY A 84 11.70 19.57 4.37
C GLY A 84 12.08 19.08 2.97
N SER A 85 12.40 17.81 2.79
CA SER A 85 12.70 17.26 1.46
C SER A 85 11.45 17.23 0.58
N ASP A 86 11.55 17.75 -0.65
CA ASP A 86 10.49 17.66 -1.65
C ASP A 86 10.37 16.23 -2.20
N VAL A 87 9.14 15.75 -2.28
CA VAL A 87 8.84 14.40 -2.73
C VAL A 87 7.72 14.35 -3.76
N VAL A 88 7.72 13.27 -4.55
CA VAL A 88 6.58 12.87 -5.37
C VAL A 88 6.04 11.56 -4.83
N ILE A 89 4.78 11.60 -4.42
CA ILE A 89 3.99 10.43 -4.05
C ILE A 89 3.31 9.92 -5.31
N ARG A 90 3.37 8.61 -5.54
CA ARG A 90 2.51 7.93 -6.52
C ARG A 90 1.60 6.98 -5.76
N TYR A 91 0.30 7.15 -5.94
CA TYR A 91 -0.72 6.36 -5.25
C TYR A 91 -1.11 5.11 -6.05
N PRO A 92 -1.72 4.11 -5.39
CA PRO A 92 -2.23 2.90 -6.07
C PRO A 92 -3.19 3.18 -7.23
N SER A 93 -3.99 4.24 -7.14
CA SER A 93 -4.89 4.71 -8.21
C SER A 93 -4.18 5.17 -9.49
N GLY A 94 -2.86 5.35 -9.46
CA GLY A 94 -2.05 5.91 -10.54
C GLY A 94 -1.87 7.43 -10.49
N ASN A 95 -2.62 8.13 -9.63
CA ASN A 95 -2.43 9.56 -9.41
C ASN A 95 -1.11 9.86 -8.70
N SER A 96 -0.60 11.06 -8.90
CA SER A 96 0.65 11.52 -8.28
C SER A 96 0.49 12.91 -7.69
N GLN A 97 1.16 13.15 -6.56
CA GLN A 97 1.14 14.42 -5.84
C GLN A 97 2.55 14.82 -5.44
N ARG A 98 2.83 16.12 -5.47
CA ARG A 98 4.02 16.70 -4.83
C ARG A 98 3.70 17.07 -3.38
N ALA A 99 4.65 16.82 -2.50
CA ALA A 99 4.54 17.13 -1.09
C ALA A 99 5.93 17.37 -0.50
N THR A 100 5.97 17.79 0.75
CA THR A 100 7.20 17.98 1.51
C THR A 100 7.16 17.07 2.72
N PHE A 101 8.25 16.36 2.98
CA PHE A 101 8.34 15.53 4.18
C PHE A 101 8.49 16.37 5.44
N LEU A 102 7.77 15.93 6.47
CA LEU A 102 7.97 16.30 7.87
C LEU A 102 8.65 15.14 8.59
N LYS A 103 9.78 15.39 9.26
CA LYS A 103 10.53 14.39 10.01
C LYS A 103 11.03 14.96 11.34
N GLU A 104 10.95 14.15 12.40
CA GLU A 104 11.52 14.51 13.71
C GLU A 104 13.05 14.68 13.66
N ALA A 105 13.72 13.83 12.86
CA ALA A 105 15.16 13.85 12.67
C ALA A 105 15.55 13.20 11.33
N THR A 106 16.73 13.56 10.80
CA THR A 106 17.27 13.01 9.55
C THR A 106 17.53 11.50 9.63
N ASP A 107 17.84 10.97 10.82
CA ASP A 107 18.07 9.54 11.06
C ASP A 107 16.79 8.75 11.39
N ALA A 108 15.63 9.41 11.49
CA ALA A 108 14.36 8.74 11.69
C ALA A 108 13.96 7.90 10.46
N ASP A 109 13.39 6.72 10.69
CA ASP A 109 12.86 5.84 9.65
C ASP A 109 11.41 6.17 9.25
N THR A 110 10.83 7.19 9.88
CA THR A 110 9.45 7.64 9.68
C THR A 110 9.46 9.04 9.09
N ALA A 111 8.55 9.28 8.16
CA ALA A 111 8.26 10.60 7.60
C ALA A 111 6.74 10.79 7.52
N MET A 112 6.32 12.04 7.68
CA MET A 112 4.92 12.46 7.63
C MET A 112 4.72 13.44 6.49
N ILE A 113 3.49 13.53 6.01
CA ILE A 113 3.04 14.56 5.08
C ILE A 113 1.72 15.07 5.63
N GLU A 114 1.71 16.33 6.01
CA GLU A 114 0.52 17.00 6.50
C GLU A 114 -0.53 17.12 5.39
N ILE A 115 -1.77 16.87 5.75
CA ILE A 115 -2.92 16.93 4.87
C ILE A 115 -3.74 18.16 5.28
N PRO A 116 -3.77 19.22 4.45
CA PRO A 116 -4.14 20.55 4.91
C PRO A 116 -5.65 20.76 5.11
N SER A 117 -6.49 19.86 4.62
CA SER A 117 -7.93 19.97 4.77
C SER A 117 -8.64 18.61 4.74
N VAL A 118 -9.86 18.57 5.29
CA VAL A 118 -10.73 17.38 5.22
C VAL A 118 -11.05 17.01 3.76
N ALA A 119 -11.14 17.99 2.86
CA ALA A 119 -11.36 17.72 1.44
C ALA A 119 -10.15 17.01 0.80
N ASP A 120 -8.94 17.47 1.10
CA ASP A 120 -7.70 16.85 0.62
C ASP A 120 -7.48 15.47 1.24
N LEU A 121 -7.85 15.31 2.52
CA LEU A 121 -7.85 14.01 3.21
C LEU A 121 -8.78 13.02 2.52
N ASN A 122 -10.01 13.43 2.24
CA ASN A 122 -10.98 12.58 1.55
C ASN A 122 -10.48 12.19 0.15
N ALA A 123 -9.96 13.16 -0.61
CA ALA A 123 -9.40 12.91 -1.93
C ALA A 123 -8.17 11.99 -1.88
N MET A 124 -7.33 12.11 -0.85
CA MET A 124 -6.15 11.27 -0.64
C MET A 124 -6.54 9.83 -0.25
N ILE A 125 -7.46 9.67 0.70
CA ILE A 125 -7.94 8.36 1.15
C ILE A 125 -8.50 7.55 -0.03
N ASP A 126 -9.26 8.21 -0.93
CA ASP A 126 -9.84 7.56 -2.11
C ASP A 126 -8.76 7.02 -3.08
N GLN A 127 -7.53 7.55 -3.04
CA GLN A 127 -6.42 7.02 -3.86
C GLN A 127 -5.98 5.61 -3.43
N PHE A 128 -6.35 5.17 -2.23
CA PHE A 128 -6.07 3.84 -1.70
C PHE A 128 -7.23 2.85 -1.89
N ALA A 129 -8.38 3.27 -2.45
CA ALA A 129 -9.53 2.39 -2.66
C ALA A 129 -9.24 1.28 -3.68
N THR A 130 -8.38 1.56 -4.66
CA THR A 130 -7.98 0.62 -5.72
C THR A 130 -6.64 -0.06 -5.39
N PRO A 131 -6.45 -1.34 -5.73
CA PRO A 131 -5.16 -2.00 -5.60
C PRO A 131 -4.14 -1.44 -6.59
N GLY A 132 -2.88 -1.39 -6.20
CA GLY A 132 -1.81 -0.86 -7.04
C GLY A 132 -0.50 -0.65 -6.29
N ASP A 133 0.44 0.04 -6.91
CA ASP A 133 1.72 0.35 -6.27
C ASP A 133 1.64 1.71 -5.57
N PHE A 134 2.12 1.77 -4.34
CA PHE A 134 2.40 3.04 -3.68
C PHE A 134 3.91 3.28 -3.67
N SER A 135 4.35 4.49 -4.03
CA SER A 135 5.77 4.84 -4.00
C SER A 135 6.02 6.29 -3.67
N VAL A 136 7.20 6.56 -3.11
CA VAL A 136 7.68 7.92 -2.86
C VAL A 136 9.08 8.08 -3.43
N ALA A 137 9.25 9.13 -4.21
CA ALA A 137 10.51 9.55 -4.81
C ALA A 137 10.93 10.90 -4.23
N VAL A 138 12.19 11.04 -3.82
CA VAL A 138 12.74 12.32 -3.36
C VAL A 138 13.25 13.10 -4.57
N LEU A 139 12.79 14.33 -4.71
CA LEU A 139 13.24 15.21 -5.78
C LEU A 139 14.66 15.72 -5.46
N GLY A 140 15.53 15.74 -6.47
CA GLY A 140 16.93 16.16 -6.30
C GLY A 140 17.83 15.18 -5.55
N GLY A 141 17.34 13.96 -5.25
CA GLY A 141 18.05 12.93 -4.50
C GLY A 141 17.97 11.53 -5.13
N ARG A 142 17.74 10.50 -4.30
CA ARG A 142 17.61 9.10 -4.75
C ARG A 142 16.32 8.89 -5.56
N PRO A 143 16.32 8.13 -6.67
CA PRO A 143 15.18 8.05 -7.61
C PRO A 143 13.87 7.53 -7.01
N THR A 144 13.95 6.55 -6.09
CA THR A 144 12.81 6.03 -5.34
C THR A 144 13.26 5.74 -3.93
N ALA A 145 12.78 6.52 -2.96
CA ALA A 145 13.08 6.30 -1.55
C ALA A 145 12.21 5.17 -0.97
N PHE A 146 11.00 4.96 -1.50
CA PHE A 146 10.02 4.03 -0.95
C PHE A 146 9.16 3.40 -2.03
N ARG A 147 8.88 2.10 -1.92
CA ARG A 147 7.83 1.44 -2.70
C ARG A 147 7.21 0.31 -1.89
N ILE A 148 5.89 0.23 -1.98
CA ILE A 148 5.09 -0.93 -1.64
C ILE A 148 4.44 -1.38 -2.94
N SER A 149 4.86 -2.53 -3.45
CA SER A 149 4.27 -3.12 -4.64
C SER A 149 2.99 -3.87 -4.29
N GLN A 150 1.98 -3.78 -5.16
CA GLN A 150 0.72 -4.51 -5.04
C GLN A 150 0.02 -4.30 -3.68
N LEU A 151 0.00 -3.05 -3.20
CA LEU A 151 -0.82 -2.66 -2.06
C LEU A 151 -2.29 -2.93 -2.43
N PRO A 152 -3.04 -3.74 -1.65
CA PRO A 152 -4.44 -4.00 -1.98
C PRO A 152 -5.28 -2.76 -1.75
N GLY A 153 -6.47 -2.74 -2.36
CA GLY A 153 -7.44 -1.68 -2.15
C GLY A 153 -8.00 -1.71 -0.73
N ALA A 154 -8.18 -0.54 -0.13
CA ALA A 154 -8.67 -0.34 1.23
C ALA A 154 -10.18 -0.02 1.29
N SER A 155 -10.96 -0.36 0.27
CA SER A 155 -12.33 0.18 0.09
C SER A 155 -13.23 -0.02 1.33
N ASN A 156 -13.14 -1.17 2.00
CA ASN A 156 -13.95 -1.46 3.19
C ASN A 156 -13.44 -0.68 4.41
N GLU A 157 -12.12 -0.63 4.57
CA GLU A 157 -11.44 0.05 5.67
C GLU A 157 -11.59 1.57 5.58
N ILE A 158 -11.64 2.11 4.35
CA ILE A 158 -11.95 3.53 4.09
C ILE A 158 -13.34 3.88 4.61
N ALA A 159 -14.35 3.03 4.37
CA ALA A 159 -15.69 3.27 4.88
C ALA A 159 -15.72 3.29 6.43
N THR A 160 -14.94 2.41 7.06
CA THR A 160 -14.79 2.38 8.52
C THR A 160 -14.03 3.60 9.04
N LEU A 161 -12.98 4.05 8.34
CA LEU A 161 -12.23 5.26 8.70
C LEU A 161 -13.15 6.48 8.65
N ARG A 162 -13.98 6.61 7.60
CA ARG A 162 -14.93 7.72 7.46
C ARG A 162 -15.93 7.76 8.62
N ALA A 163 -16.47 6.60 9.02
CA ALA A 163 -17.34 6.52 10.20
C ALA A 163 -16.60 6.92 11.50
N CYS A 164 -15.34 6.53 11.66
CA CYS A 164 -14.51 6.97 12.78
C CYS A 164 -14.32 8.49 12.78
N MET A 165 -14.07 9.10 11.62
CA MET A 165 -13.89 10.55 11.46
C MET A 165 -15.17 11.34 11.79
N GLU A 166 -16.35 10.80 11.46
CA GLU A 166 -17.64 11.38 11.86
C GLU A 166 -17.80 11.41 13.39
N GLU A 167 -17.34 10.38 14.10
CA GLU A 167 -17.35 10.35 15.57
C GLU A 167 -16.31 11.31 16.21
N LEU A 168 -15.23 11.66 15.49
CA LEU A 168 -14.25 12.67 15.92
C LEU A 168 -14.80 14.10 15.86
N ASP A 169 -16.02 14.30 15.35
CA ASP A 169 -16.62 15.63 15.14
C ASP A 169 -15.78 16.49 14.19
N LEU A 170 -15.18 15.87 13.18
CA LEU A 170 -14.65 16.58 12.00
C LEU A 170 -15.79 17.02 11.04
N GLY A 171 -16.96 17.30 11.62
CA GLY A 171 -18.22 17.71 10.99
C GLY A 171 -18.74 19.02 11.58
#